data_AF-A0A6A6HW04-F1
#
_entry.id   AF-A0A6A6HW04-F1
#
_cell.length_a   1.000
_cell.length_b   1.000
_cell.length_c   1.000
_cell.angle_alpha   90.00
_cell.angle_beta   90.00
_cell.angle_gamma   90.00
#
_symmetry.space_group_name_H-M   'P 1'
#
loop_
_entity.id
_entity.type
_entity.pdbx_description
1 polymer ?
#
loop_
_entity_poly.entity_id
_entity_poly.type
_entity_poly.pdbx_seq_one_letter_code
_entity_poly.pdbx_strand_id
1 'polypeptide(L)'
;MSRRNGAPPESKDAAPPPKDLTQDKQARLLSSEAGHFSLVRALHLADFITAMNGFCGVMSVFSSLRYCTQDDPSEYLNLYLALGFIPLGLFFDFMDGKVARWRKKASLMGQELDSLADLISFGVGPACAAFSLGMRTPLDHLLLSFFVLCGLTRLARFNVTVAMLPKDDSGKSKYFEGTPIPTSLALANVMWFWVWKGWTLAGEGVPLGVWMGGSVLEVHPAVGMFVLHGCLMVSKSIKIPKP
;
A
#
# COMPACT_ATOMS: atom_id res chain seq x y z
N MET A 1 -55.08 -27.30 14.97
CA MET A 1 -54.46 -26.42 13.96
C MET A 1 -54.45 -25.01 14.54
N SER A 2 -53.42 -24.51 15.19
CA SER A 2 -52.01 -24.25 14.88
C SER A 2 -51.81 -22.73 14.98
N ARG A 3 -50.79 -22.36 15.74
CA ARG A 3 -50.55 -21.08 16.39
C ARG A 3 -50.19 -19.98 15.37
N ARG A 4 -50.72 -18.77 15.60
CA ARG A 4 -50.27 -17.53 14.94
C ARG A 4 -49.02 -17.05 15.70
N ASN A 5 -47.83 -17.40 15.20
CA ASN A 5 -46.57 -16.91 15.76
C ASN A 5 -46.29 -15.50 15.23
N GLY A 6 -46.20 -14.54 16.17
CA GLY A 6 -45.78 -13.18 15.91
C GLY A 6 -44.29 -13.11 15.60
N ALA A 7 -43.95 -12.23 14.65
CA ALA A 7 -42.58 -11.79 14.44
C ALA A 7 -42.07 -11.03 15.68
N PRO A 8 -40.77 -11.11 16.02
CA PRO A 8 -40.21 -10.29 17.09
C PRO A 8 -40.30 -8.81 16.70
N PRO A 9 -40.55 -7.89 17.66
CA PRO A 9 -40.52 -6.47 17.38
C PRO A 9 -39.08 -6.06 17.02
N GLU A 10 -38.93 -5.37 15.89
CA GLU A 10 -37.72 -4.66 15.52
C GLU A 10 -37.32 -3.72 16.67
N SER A 11 -36.12 -3.90 17.23
CA SER A 11 -35.51 -2.92 18.12
C SER A 11 -35.14 -1.68 17.31
N LYS A 12 -36.12 -0.80 17.10
CA LYS A 12 -35.85 0.63 16.89
C LYS A 12 -35.22 1.16 18.17
N ASP A 13 -34.20 1.99 18.04
CA ASP A 13 -33.42 2.63 19.12
C ASP A 13 -32.06 2.00 19.45
N ALA A 14 -31.37 1.46 18.45
CA ALA A 14 -29.91 1.55 18.46
C ALA A 14 -29.53 2.96 18.00
N ALA A 15 -29.29 3.87 18.95
CA ALA A 15 -28.67 5.16 18.65
C ALA A 15 -27.41 4.91 17.79
N PRO A 16 -27.18 5.67 16.70
CA PRO A 16 -25.96 5.55 15.93
C PRO A 16 -24.77 5.70 16.90
N PRO A 17 -23.70 4.90 16.72
CA PRO A 17 -22.54 4.98 17.61
C PRO A 17 -22.09 6.45 17.71
N PRO A 18 -21.72 6.93 18.90
CA PRO A 18 -21.38 8.33 19.10
C PRO A 18 -20.31 8.72 18.09
N LYS A 19 -20.64 9.64 17.17
CA LYS A 19 -19.65 10.26 16.28
C LYS A 19 -18.55 10.81 17.17
N ASP A 20 -17.33 10.35 16.95
CA ASP A 20 -16.16 10.74 17.74
C ASP A 20 -15.99 12.27 17.64
N LEU A 21 -16.34 12.99 18.72
CA LEU A 21 -16.34 14.45 18.81
C LEU A 21 -14.99 15.08 18.42
N THR A 22 -13.92 14.28 18.50
CA THR A 22 -12.56 14.62 18.13
C THR A 22 -12.37 14.66 16.61
N GLN A 23 -12.95 13.68 15.89
CA GLN A 23 -12.96 13.64 14.42
C GLN A 23 -13.75 14.81 13.84
N ASP A 24 -14.93 15.10 14.41
CA ASP A 24 -15.77 16.23 14.01
C ASP A 24 -15.07 17.59 14.24
N LYS A 25 -14.28 17.74 15.32
CA LYS A 25 -13.51 18.96 15.57
C LYS A 25 -12.37 19.16 14.57
N GLN A 26 -11.61 18.11 14.25
CA GLN A 26 -10.51 18.21 13.27
C GLN A 26 -11.05 18.46 11.85
N ALA A 27 -12.12 17.77 11.44
CA ALA A 27 -12.78 18.01 10.16
C ALA A 27 -13.33 19.45 10.05
N ARG A 28 -13.92 19.98 11.12
CA ARG A 28 -14.39 21.37 11.17
C ARG A 28 -13.24 22.38 11.16
N LEU A 29 -12.12 22.11 11.84
CA LEU A 29 -10.94 22.97 11.83
C LEU A 29 -10.33 23.06 10.42
N LEU A 30 -10.18 21.93 9.73
CA LEU A 30 -9.75 21.87 8.32
C LEU A 30 -10.71 22.63 7.40
N SER A 31 -12.03 22.57 7.65
CA SER A 31 -13.00 23.37 6.88
C SER A 31 -12.98 24.86 7.21
N SER A 32 -12.48 25.25 8.39
CA SER A 32 -12.48 26.64 8.87
C SER A 32 -11.23 27.42 8.50
N GLU A 33 -10.10 26.74 8.27
CA GLU A 33 -8.84 27.36 7.85
C GLU A 33 -8.75 27.55 6.31
N ALA A 34 -9.81 27.93 5.59
CA ALA A 34 -9.75 28.12 4.13
C ALA A 34 -9.08 29.44 3.70
N GLY A 35 -7.81 29.65 4.09
CA GLY A 35 -6.95 30.74 3.62
C GLY A 35 -5.79 30.22 2.76
N HIS A 36 -5.27 31.04 1.83
CA HIS A 36 -4.08 30.69 1.02
C HIS A 36 -2.93 30.21 1.92
N PHE A 37 -2.36 29.04 1.61
CA PHE A 37 -1.31 28.32 2.35
C PHE A 37 -1.68 27.66 3.68
N SER A 38 -2.95 27.61 4.09
CA SER A 38 -3.32 26.94 5.35
C SER A 38 -3.02 25.44 5.34
N LEU A 39 -3.19 24.78 4.19
CA LEU A 39 -2.92 23.35 4.03
C LEU A 39 -1.45 23.02 4.32
N VAL A 40 -0.53 23.90 3.91
CA VAL A 40 0.92 23.78 4.16
C VAL A 40 1.25 24.05 5.63
N ARG A 41 0.49 24.94 6.28
CA ARG A 41 0.66 25.29 7.71
C ARG A 41 0.04 24.23 8.65
N ALA A 42 -0.94 23.47 8.16
CA ALA A 42 -1.55 22.33 8.84
C ALA A 42 -0.67 21.07 8.83
N LEU A 43 0.32 20.99 7.93
CA LEU A 43 1.32 19.91 7.92
C LEU A 43 2.23 20.03 9.14
N HIS A 44 2.13 19.08 10.05
CA HIS A 44 3.08 18.88 11.11
C HIS A 44 4.35 18.18 10.58
N LEU A 45 5.43 18.19 11.38
CA LEU A 45 6.70 17.56 11.01
C LEU A 45 6.55 16.07 10.62
N ALA A 46 5.58 15.38 11.22
CA ALA A 46 5.20 14.01 10.87
C ALA A 46 4.75 13.93 9.40
N ASP A 47 3.79 14.77 9.00
CA ASP A 47 3.23 14.81 7.64
C ASP A 47 4.29 15.14 6.56
N PHE A 48 5.34 15.90 6.92
CA PHE A 48 6.49 16.13 6.03
C PHE A 48 7.32 14.87 5.81
N ILE A 49 7.52 14.06 6.85
CA ILE A 49 8.24 12.78 6.75
C ILE A 49 7.39 11.77 5.96
N THR A 50 6.07 11.75 6.18
CA THR A 50 5.13 10.96 5.36
C THR A 50 5.22 11.34 3.88
N ALA A 51 5.30 12.64 3.58
CA ALA A 51 5.49 13.11 2.21
C ALA A 51 6.81 12.62 1.59
N MET A 52 7.85 12.35 2.40
CA MET A 52 9.10 11.75 1.91
C MET A 52 8.93 10.28 1.52
N ASN A 53 8.07 9.51 2.22
CA ASN A 53 7.68 8.18 1.76
C ASN A 53 7.01 8.28 0.38
N GLY A 54 5.97 9.11 0.26
CA GLY A 54 5.29 9.32 -1.02
C GLY A 54 6.24 9.79 -2.14
N PHE A 55 7.20 10.66 -1.83
CA PHE A 55 8.25 11.10 -2.75
C PHE A 55 9.11 9.92 -3.24
N CYS A 56 9.50 9.01 -2.36
CA CYS A 56 10.24 7.80 -2.73
C CYS A 56 9.41 6.93 -3.68
N GLY A 57 8.13 6.72 -3.40
CA GLY A 57 7.23 5.99 -4.30
C GLY A 57 7.13 6.62 -5.69
N VAL A 58 6.96 7.94 -5.77
CA VAL A 58 6.95 8.66 -7.06
C VAL A 58 8.29 8.53 -7.78
N MET A 59 9.41 8.65 -7.08
CA MET A 59 10.74 8.49 -7.67
C MET A 59 11.00 7.06 -8.15
N SER A 60 10.44 6.05 -7.47
CA SER A 60 10.45 4.66 -7.94
C SER A 60 9.74 4.51 -9.29
N VAL A 61 8.57 5.12 -9.42
CA VAL A 61 7.79 5.14 -10.68
C VAL A 61 8.55 5.88 -11.78
N PHE A 62 9.07 7.08 -11.52
CA PHE A 62 9.82 7.85 -12.52
C PHE A 62 11.09 7.14 -12.98
N SER A 63 11.79 6.47 -12.06
CA SER A 63 12.97 5.68 -12.42
C SER A 63 12.60 4.47 -13.28
N SER A 64 11.48 3.80 -12.98
CA SER A 64 10.92 2.72 -13.81
C SER A 64 10.58 3.21 -15.22
N LEU A 65 9.95 4.39 -15.32
CA LEU A 65 9.62 5.01 -16.61
C LEU A 65 10.87 5.40 -17.40
N ARG A 66 11.87 5.99 -16.73
CA ARG A 66 13.16 6.33 -17.35
C ARG A 66 13.84 5.09 -17.93
N TYR A 67 13.81 3.96 -17.22
CA TYR A 67 14.31 2.70 -17.74
C TYR A 67 13.56 2.22 -18.99
N CYS A 68 12.24 2.45 -19.07
CA CYS A 68 11.46 2.10 -20.26
C CYS A 68 11.73 3.00 -21.48
N THR A 69 12.21 4.24 -21.28
CA THR A 69 12.41 5.24 -22.34
C THR A 69 13.87 5.50 -22.69
N GLN A 70 14.82 4.88 -21.98
CA GLN A 70 16.24 5.08 -22.24
C GLN A 70 16.67 4.41 -23.55
N ASP A 71 17.69 4.98 -24.20
CA ASP A 71 18.17 4.50 -25.49
C ASP A 71 18.99 3.20 -25.37
N ASP A 72 19.76 3.04 -24.28
CA ASP A 72 20.54 1.84 -23.99
C ASP A 72 19.82 0.95 -22.96
N PRO A 73 19.20 -0.17 -23.35
CA PRO A 73 18.49 -1.06 -22.43
C PRO A 73 19.42 -1.79 -21.45
N SER A 74 20.73 -1.84 -21.70
CA SER A 74 21.70 -2.52 -20.84
C SER A 74 22.10 -1.70 -19.60
N GLU A 75 21.74 -0.41 -19.57
CA GLU A 75 21.97 0.47 -18.42
C GLU A 75 20.94 0.21 -17.30
N TYR A 76 21.32 -0.62 -16.32
CA TYR A 76 20.44 -0.99 -15.21
C TYR A 76 20.32 0.05 -14.09
N LEU A 77 21.00 1.21 -14.19
CA LEU A 77 21.02 2.22 -13.13
C LEU A 77 19.61 2.69 -12.74
N ASN A 78 18.78 3.02 -13.72
CA ASN A 78 17.41 3.48 -13.48
C ASN A 78 16.56 2.39 -12.80
N LEU A 79 16.82 1.12 -13.10
CA LEU A 79 16.12 -0.01 -12.50
C LEU A 79 16.56 -0.23 -11.04
N TYR A 80 17.85 -0.10 -10.75
CA TYR A 80 18.36 -0.10 -9.37
C TYR A 80 17.83 1.08 -8.56
N LEU A 81 17.74 2.27 -9.16
CA LEU A 81 17.11 3.43 -8.49
C LEU A 81 15.63 3.16 -8.21
N ALA A 82 14.89 2.64 -9.19
CA ALA A 82 13.48 2.29 -9.02
C ALA A 82 13.25 1.36 -7.83
N LEU A 83 14.07 0.31 -7.74
CA LEU A 83 14.00 -0.68 -6.66
C LEU A 83 14.56 -0.17 -5.33
N GLY A 84 15.56 0.73 -5.36
CA GLY A 84 16.20 1.30 -4.17
C GLY A 84 15.34 2.35 -3.45
N PHE A 85 14.46 3.05 -4.17
CA PHE A 85 13.52 3.99 -3.54
C PHE A 85 12.45 3.29 -2.69
N ILE A 86 12.09 2.04 -2.99
CA ILE A 86 11.07 1.29 -2.22
C ILE A 86 11.50 1.07 -0.75
N PRO A 87 12.67 0.47 -0.43
CA PRO A 87 13.12 0.33 0.95
C PRO A 87 13.45 1.69 1.60
N LEU A 88 13.82 2.71 0.81
CA LEU A 88 13.99 4.07 1.33
C LEU A 88 12.65 4.68 1.77
N GLY A 89 11.57 4.45 1.02
CA GLY A 89 10.21 4.82 1.43
C GLY A 89 9.82 4.16 2.76
N LEU A 90 10.16 2.88 2.94
CA LEU A 90 9.91 2.17 4.20
C LEU A 90 10.68 2.76 5.38
N PHE A 91 11.91 3.20 5.14
CA PHE A 91 12.68 3.89 6.15
C PHE A 91 11.98 5.18 6.62
N PHE A 92 11.43 5.97 5.69
CA PHE A 92 10.68 7.18 6.02
C PHE A 92 9.35 6.90 6.71
N ASP A 93 8.60 5.88 6.28
CA ASP A 93 7.38 5.41 6.94
C ASP A 93 7.65 5.05 8.43
N PHE A 94 8.68 4.24 8.67
CA PHE A 94 9.06 3.86 10.03
C PHE A 94 9.46 5.06 10.89
N MET A 95 10.14 6.05 10.29
CA MET A 95 10.51 7.29 10.97
C MET A 95 9.28 8.13 11.32
N ASP A 96 8.33 8.29 10.41
CA ASP A 96 7.10 9.06 10.67
C ASP A 96 6.31 8.44 11.83
N GLY A 97 6.07 7.13 11.78
CA GLY A 97 5.39 6.41 12.86
C GLY A 97 6.08 6.57 14.22
N LYS A 98 7.42 6.68 14.26
CA LYS A 98 8.18 6.94 15.49
C LYS A 98 8.01 8.39 15.96
N VAL A 99 8.04 9.37 15.04
CA VAL A 99 7.88 10.80 15.34
C VAL A 99 6.46 11.11 15.82
N ALA A 100 5.44 10.54 15.17
CA ALA A 100 4.04 10.69 15.57
C ALA A 100 3.79 10.17 17.00
N ARG A 101 4.36 9.01 17.36
CA ARG A 101 4.30 8.46 18.73
C ARG A 101 5.02 9.36 19.74
N TRP A 102 6.19 9.88 19.37
CA TRP A 102 6.96 10.76 20.26
C TRP A 102 6.22 12.08 20.54
N ARG A 103 5.53 12.63 19.53
CA ARG A 103 4.76 13.89 19.67
C ARG A 103 3.39 13.72 20.34
N LYS A 104 2.94 12.49 20.63
CA LYS A 104 1.61 12.17 21.19
C LYS A 104 0.44 12.85 20.46
N LYS A 105 0.63 13.22 19.19
CA LYS A 105 -0.33 13.89 18.33
C LYS A 105 -0.36 13.14 17.01
N ALA A 106 -1.38 12.32 16.82
CA ALA A 106 -1.70 11.74 15.52
C ALA A 106 -2.79 12.62 14.88
N SER A 107 -2.58 13.08 13.65
CA SER A 107 -3.57 13.83 12.88
C SER A 107 -4.36 12.85 12.00
N LEU A 108 -5.67 13.04 11.88
CA LEU A 108 -6.50 12.28 10.93
C LEU A 108 -6.02 12.48 9.49
N MET A 109 -5.65 13.72 9.14
CA MET A 109 -5.12 14.03 7.81
C MET A 109 -3.79 13.32 7.54
N GLY A 110 -2.92 13.22 8.55
CA GLY A 110 -1.65 12.50 8.45
C GLY A 110 -1.84 10.99 8.25
N GLN A 111 -2.84 10.38 8.91
CA GLN A 111 -3.16 8.96 8.71
C GLN A 111 -3.63 8.63 7.29
N GLU A 112 -4.48 9.50 6.72
CA GLU A 112 -4.91 9.32 5.32
C GLU A 112 -3.76 9.57 4.34
N LEU A 113 -2.93 10.59 4.61
CA LEU A 113 -1.74 10.88 3.81
C LEU A 113 -0.73 9.71 3.81
N ASP A 114 -0.53 9.08 4.96
CA ASP A 114 0.32 7.92 5.17
C ASP A 114 -0.13 6.72 4.33
N SER A 115 -1.43 6.42 4.37
CA SER A 115 -2.01 5.35 3.55
C SER A 115 -1.87 5.61 2.05
N LEU A 116 -2.03 6.87 1.60
CA LEU A 116 -1.83 7.23 0.20
C LEU A 116 -0.37 7.11 -0.22
N ALA A 117 0.56 7.55 0.63
CA ALA A 117 2.00 7.42 0.41
C ALA A 117 2.41 5.94 0.34
N ASP A 118 1.93 5.12 1.26
CA ASP A 118 2.17 3.68 1.30
C ASP A 118 1.67 2.96 0.05
N LEU A 119 0.49 3.33 -0.45
CA LEU A 119 -0.04 2.74 -1.68
C LEU A 119 0.89 3.01 -2.87
N ILE A 120 1.42 4.23 -2.98
CA ILE A 120 2.33 4.60 -4.07
C ILE A 120 3.66 3.87 -3.91
N SER A 121 4.26 3.88 -2.72
CA SER A 121 5.59 3.30 -2.49
C SER A 121 5.62 1.77 -2.52
N PHE A 122 4.58 1.11 -2.02
CA PHE A 122 4.58 -0.35 -1.82
C PHE A 122 3.56 -1.11 -2.67
N GLY A 123 2.60 -0.41 -3.26
CA GLY A 123 1.71 -0.95 -4.28
C GLY A 123 2.20 -0.59 -5.68
N VAL A 124 2.16 0.70 -6.01
CA VAL A 124 2.43 1.17 -7.38
C VAL A 124 3.90 1.03 -7.76
N GLY A 125 4.83 1.42 -6.87
CA GLY A 125 6.28 1.35 -7.12
C GLY A 125 6.75 -0.04 -7.57
N PRO A 126 6.51 -1.11 -6.79
CA PRO A 126 6.87 -2.48 -7.18
C PRO A 126 6.19 -2.93 -8.48
N ALA A 127 4.93 -2.56 -8.71
CA ALA A 127 4.22 -2.91 -9.94
C ALA A 127 4.81 -2.21 -11.19
N CYS A 128 5.20 -0.94 -11.06
CA CYS A 128 5.90 -0.21 -12.12
C CYS A 128 7.30 -0.78 -12.37
N ALA A 129 8.05 -1.15 -11.31
CA ALA A 129 9.34 -1.78 -11.45
C ALA A 129 9.22 -3.14 -12.18
N ALA A 130 8.22 -3.95 -11.84
CA ALA A 130 7.90 -5.20 -12.51
C ALA A 130 7.59 -5.01 -14.01
N PHE A 131 6.75 -4.03 -14.34
CA PHE A 131 6.47 -3.68 -15.73
C PHE A 131 7.74 -3.27 -16.49
N SER A 132 8.59 -2.45 -15.85
CA SER A 132 9.84 -1.99 -16.46
C SER A 132 10.84 -3.13 -16.71
N LEU A 133 10.86 -4.14 -15.84
CA LEU A 133 11.66 -5.36 -15.95
C LEU A 133 11.31 -6.23 -17.17
N GLY A 134 10.06 -6.18 -17.65
CA GLY A 134 9.63 -6.95 -18.83
C GLY A 134 8.24 -7.60 -18.73
N MET A 135 7.57 -7.55 -17.58
CA MET A 135 6.21 -8.07 -17.40
C MET A 135 5.17 -7.12 -18.03
N ARG A 136 5.05 -7.18 -19.36
CA ARG A 136 4.30 -6.23 -20.20
C ARG A 136 3.14 -6.83 -21.00
N THR A 137 2.78 -8.09 -20.74
CA THR A 137 1.66 -8.70 -21.46
C THR A 137 0.32 -8.11 -20.96
N PRO A 138 -0.76 -8.20 -21.75
CA PRO A 138 -2.08 -7.76 -21.29
C PRO A 138 -2.52 -8.42 -19.98
N LEU A 139 -2.17 -9.71 -19.78
CA LEU A 139 -2.51 -10.41 -18.55
C LEU A 139 -1.62 -9.98 -17.38
N ASP A 140 -0.32 -9.70 -17.62
CA ASP A 140 0.55 -9.13 -16.60
C ASP A 140 -0.01 -7.82 -16.05
N HIS A 141 -0.50 -6.93 -16.93
CA HIS A 141 -1.09 -5.66 -16.51
C HIS A 141 -2.31 -5.85 -15.59
N LEU A 142 -3.18 -6.82 -15.92
CA LEU A 142 -4.35 -7.14 -15.13
C LEU A 142 -3.95 -7.66 -13.75
N LEU A 143 -2.98 -8.57 -13.70
CA LEU A 143 -2.54 -9.20 -12.44
C LEU A 143 -1.70 -8.26 -11.56
N LEU A 144 -0.87 -7.40 -12.15
CA LEU A 144 -0.18 -6.33 -11.43
C LEU A 144 -1.17 -5.29 -10.89
N SER A 145 -2.19 -4.93 -11.68
CA SER A 145 -3.28 -4.05 -11.22
C SER A 145 -4.06 -4.68 -10.06
N PHE A 146 -4.35 -5.98 -10.14
CA PHE A 146 -4.97 -6.73 -9.05
C PHE A 146 -4.15 -6.63 -7.75
N PHE A 147 -2.82 -6.78 -7.80
CA PHE A 147 -1.95 -6.60 -6.65
C PHE A 147 -2.08 -5.20 -6.03
N VAL A 148 -2.07 -4.14 -6.86
CA VAL A 148 -2.25 -2.76 -6.40
C VAL A 148 -3.62 -2.57 -5.74
N LEU A 149 -4.68 -3.11 -6.35
CA LEU A 149 -6.06 -3.04 -5.82
C LEU A 149 -6.22 -3.79 -4.49
N CYS A 150 -5.52 -4.92 -4.31
CA CYS A 150 -5.44 -5.62 -3.03
C CYS A 150 -4.80 -4.73 -1.94
N GLY A 151 -3.69 -4.07 -2.26
CA GLY A 151 -3.03 -3.11 -1.37
C GLY A 151 -3.94 -1.95 -0.99
N LEU A 152 -4.59 -1.33 -1.99
CA LEU A 152 -5.57 -0.25 -1.80
C LEU A 152 -6.71 -0.67 -0.86
N THR A 153 -7.32 -1.84 -1.12
CA THR A 153 -8.45 -2.34 -0.32
C THR A 153 -8.03 -2.60 1.14
N ARG A 154 -6.83 -3.14 1.33
CA ARG A 154 -6.26 -3.38 2.66
C ARG A 154 -6.05 -2.07 3.42
N LEU A 155 -5.45 -1.07 2.80
CA LEU A 155 -5.20 0.25 3.39
C LEU A 155 -6.52 0.95 3.75
N ALA A 156 -7.49 0.94 2.83
CA ALA A 156 -8.82 1.48 3.10
C ALA A 156 -9.51 0.77 4.29
N ARG A 157 -9.43 -0.57 4.37
CA ARG A 157 -9.94 -1.34 5.51
C ARG A 157 -9.23 -0.95 6.80
N PHE A 158 -7.90 -0.75 6.77
CA PHE A 158 -7.14 -0.32 7.94
C PHE A 158 -7.61 1.05 8.44
N ASN A 159 -7.76 2.04 7.57
CA ASN A 159 -8.21 3.39 7.96
C ASN A 159 -9.60 3.37 8.60
N VAL A 160 -10.54 2.58 8.06
CA VAL A 160 -11.88 2.44 8.65
C VAL A 160 -11.87 1.65 9.96
N THR A 161 -11.04 0.60 10.07
CA THR A 161 -11.02 -0.28 11.25
C THR A 161 -10.29 0.37 12.43
N VAL A 162 -9.25 1.17 12.18
CA VAL A 162 -8.55 1.95 13.23
C VAL A 162 -9.50 2.88 13.96
N ALA A 163 -10.52 3.42 13.28
CA ALA A 163 -11.56 4.24 13.89
C ALA A 163 -12.57 3.44 14.75
N MET A 164 -12.65 2.11 14.58
CA MET A 164 -13.68 1.26 15.21
C MET A 164 -13.13 0.21 16.20
N LEU A 165 -11.82 0.10 16.38
CA LEU A 165 -11.24 -0.86 17.33
C LEU A 165 -11.56 -0.45 18.78
N PRO A 166 -12.30 -1.27 19.55
CA PRO A 166 -12.48 -1.05 20.98
C PRO A 166 -11.10 -1.13 21.64
N LYS A 167 -10.72 -0.09 22.37
CA LYS A 167 -9.55 -0.14 23.25
C LYS A 167 -9.99 -0.89 24.51
N ASP A 168 -9.51 -2.12 24.71
CA ASP A 168 -9.63 -2.79 26.01
C ASP A 168 -8.92 -1.95 27.09
N ASP A 169 -9.36 -2.05 28.36
CA ASP A 169 -8.81 -1.37 29.55
C ASP A 169 -7.30 -1.62 29.81
N SER A 170 -6.66 -2.45 28.97
CA SER A 170 -5.23 -2.81 29.02
C SER A 170 -4.42 -2.34 27.78
N GLY A 171 -5.06 -1.72 26.78
CA GLY A 171 -4.39 -1.01 25.69
C GLY A 171 -3.49 -1.83 24.74
N LYS A 172 -3.66 -3.15 24.62
CA LYS A 172 -2.82 -3.99 23.72
C LYS A 172 -3.65 -4.85 22.77
N SER A 173 -3.50 -4.63 21.46
CA SER A 173 -4.05 -5.50 20.40
C SER A 173 -3.27 -6.82 20.30
N LYS A 174 -3.97 -7.96 20.38
CA LYS A 174 -3.37 -9.31 20.49
C LYS A 174 -2.86 -9.92 19.17
N TYR A 175 -3.30 -9.47 18.00
CA TYR A 175 -2.88 -10.02 16.70
C TYR A 175 -2.90 -8.94 15.61
N PHE A 176 -1.98 -9.00 14.64
CA PHE A 176 -2.13 -8.30 13.35
C PHE A 176 -2.90 -9.21 12.39
N GLU A 177 -3.92 -8.69 11.71
CA GLU A 177 -4.55 -9.34 10.55
C GLU A 177 -3.76 -8.93 9.28
N GLY A 178 -3.17 -9.91 8.59
CA GLY A 178 -2.43 -9.72 7.32
C GLY A 178 -0.92 -9.46 7.47
N THR A 179 -0.14 -9.72 6.42
CA THR A 179 1.31 -9.51 6.41
C THR A 179 1.65 -8.02 6.34
N PRO A 180 2.51 -7.43 7.19
CA PRO A 180 2.87 -6.00 7.13
C PRO A 180 3.24 -5.55 5.72
N ILE A 181 2.88 -4.32 5.32
CA ILE A 181 3.29 -3.69 4.05
C ILE A 181 4.80 -3.87 3.73
N PRO A 182 5.72 -3.91 4.71
CA PRO A 182 7.10 -4.31 4.49
C PRO A 182 7.34 -5.62 3.74
N THR A 183 6.36 -6.54 3.64
CA THR A 183 6.54 -7.76 2.84
C THR A 183 6.68 -7.47 1.34
N SER A 184 6.24 -6.29 0.87
CA SER A 184 6.52 -5.81 -0.49
C SER A 184 8.01 -5.59 -0.77
N LEU A 185 8.85 -5.37 0.26
CA LEU A 185 10.31 -5.39 0.09
C LEU A 185 10.81 -6.76 -0.35
N ALA A 186 10.12 -7.86 -0.03
CA ALA A 186 10.52 -9.17 -0.55
C ALA A 186 10.41 -9.19 -2.08
N LEU A 187 9.36 -8.58 -2.65
CA LEU A 187 9.22 -8.43 -4.10
C LEU A 187 10.34 -7.57 -4.67
N ALA A 188 10.64 -6.43 -4.03
CA ALA A 188 11.73 -5.55 -4.46
C ALA A 188 13.10 -6.23 -4.41
N ASN A 189 13.40 -7.01 -3.36
CA ASN A 189 14.65 -7.76 -3.24
C ASN A 189 14.78 -8.87 -4.29
N VAL A 190 13.69 -9.59 -4.58
CA VAL A 190 13.68 -10.61 -5.65
C VAL A 190 13.93 -9.96 -7.00
N MET A 191 13.24 -8.85 -7.30
CA MET A 191 13.47 -8.09 -8.53
C MET A 191 14.91 -7.54 -8.60
N TRP A 192 15.46 -7.04 -7.49
CA TRP A 192 16.86 -6.58 -7.43
C TRP A 192 17.84 -7.69 -7.79
N PHE A 193 17.60 -8.89 -7.28
CA PHE A 193 18.38 -10.06 -7.63
C PHE A 193 18.28 -10.41 -9.12
N TRP A 194 17.11 -10.26 -9.74
CA TRP A 194 16.94 -10.45 -11.18
C TRP A 194 17.74 -9.43 -11.99
N VAL A 195 17.74 -8.15 -11.60
CA VAL A 195 18.58 -7.13 -12.24
C VAL A 195 20.06 -7.51 -12.13
N TRP A 196 20.51 -7.93 -10.96
CA TRP A 196 21.89 -8.38 -10.75
C TRP A 196 22.29 -9.59 -11.61
N LYS A 197 21.34 -10.49 -11.89
CA LYS A 197 21.53 -11.63 -12.80
C LYS A 197 21.41 -11.27 -14.28
N GLY A 198 20.99 -10.04 -14.63
CA GLY A 198 20.66 -9.68 -16.00
C GLY A 198 19.36 -10.32 -16.50
N TRP A 199 18.50 -10.80 -15.60
CA TRP A 199 17.17 -11.34 -15.91
C TRP A 199 16.17 -10.21 -16.10
N THR A 200 16.41 -9.42 -17.13
CA THR A 200 15.63 -8.25 -17.51
C THR A 200 15.25 -8.36 -18.99
N LEU A 201 14.35 -7.50 -19.44
CA LEU A 201 13.99 -7.39 -20.86
C LEU A 201 15.20 -7.21 -21.79
N ALA A 202 16.27 -6.55 -21.32
CA ALA A 202 17.47 -6.28 -22.10
C ALA A 202 18.51 -7.41 -22.06
N GLY A 203 18.44 -8.28 -21.04
CA GLY A 203 19.36 -9.39 -20.84
C GLY A 203 18.72 -10.72 -21.23
N GLU A 204 18.72 -11.69 -20.30
CA GLU A 204 18.24 -13.06 -20.55
C GLU A 204 16.71 -13.20 -20.51
N GLY A 205 15.98 -12.12 -20.24
CA GLY A 205 14.53 -12.13 -20.04
C GLY A 205 14.11 -12.35 -18.58
N VAL A 206 12.82 -12.15 -18.32
CA VAL A 206 12.23 -12.37 -16.99
C VAL A 206 12.25 -13.88 -16.66
N PRO A 207 12.55 -14.30 -15.42
CA PRO A 207 12.61 -15.70 -15.06
C PRO A 207 11.31 -16.46 -15.37
N LEU A 208 11.44 -17.73 -15.74
CA LEU A 208 10.36 -18.61 -16.21
C LEU A 208 9.76 -18.24 -17.58
N GLY A 209 10.25 -17.17 -18.20
CA GLY A 209 9.87 -16.74 -19.55
C GLY A 209 8.38 -16.40 -19.67
N VAL A 210 7.89 -16.47 -20.90
CA VAL A 210 6.49 -16.24 -21.23
C VAL A 210 5.77 -17.57 -21.38
N TRP A 211 4.64 -17.72 -20.69
CA TRP A 211 3.73 -18.83 -20.90
C TRP A 211 2.64 -18.44 -21.90
N MET A 212 2.19 -19.42 -22.68
CA MET A 212 1.11 -19.26 -23.67
C MET A 212 1.41 -18.14 -24.70
N GLY A 213 2.69 -18.00 -25.09
CA GLY A 213 3.15 -17.00 -26.05
C GLY A 213 2.39 -17.06 -27.38
N GLY A 214 1.99 -15.91 -27.90
CA GLY A 214 1.21 -15.79 -29.15
C GLY A 214 -0.29 -16.06 -29.00
N SER A 215 -0.79 -16.26 -27.77
CA SER A 215 -2.22 -16.33 -27.48
C SER A 215 -2.70 -15.07 -26.75
N VAL A 216 -4.02 -14.88 -26.67
CA VAL A 216 -4.61 -13.79 -25.85
C VAL A 216 -4.36 -13.94 -24.35
N LEU A 217 -3.87 -15.10 -23.90
CA LEU A 217 -3.56 -15.42 -22.50
C LEU A 217 -2.06 -15.38 -22.18
N GLU A 218 -1.28 -14.72 -23.03
CA GLU A 218 0.16 -14.55 -22.82
C GLU A 218 0.47 -13.91 -21.46
N VAL A 219 1.35 -14.54 -20.67
CA VAL A 219 1.64 -14.11 -19.29
C VAL A 219 3.01 -14.55 -18.82
N HIS A 220 3.63 -13.73 -17.98
CA HIS A 220 4.82 -14.11 -17.24
C HIS A 220 4.42 -14.80 -15.92
N PRO A 221 4.83 -16.07 -15.69
CA PRO A 221 4.57 -16.76 -14.42
C PRO A 221 5.12 -16.02 -13.20
N ALA A 222 6.18 -15.22 -13.42
CA ALA A 222 6.75 -14.32 -12.44
C ALA A 222 5.68 -13.41 -11.78
N VAL A 223 4.66 -12.96 -12.52
CA VAL A 223 3.58 -12.11 -11.97
C VAL A 223 2.75 -12.84 -10.91
N GLY A 224 2.75 -14.18 -10.91
CA GLY A 224 2.12 -15.00 -9.88
C GLY A 224 2.58 -14.66 -8.46
N MET A 225 3.83 -14.20 -8.27
CA MET A 225 4.31 -13.75 -6.96
C MET A 225 3.58 -12.49 -6.46
N PHE A 226 3.21 -11.58 -7.37
CA PHE A 226 2.42 -10.38 -7.04
C PHE A 226 0.99 -10.75 -6.69
N VAL A 227 0.38 -11.67 -7.43
CA VAL A 227 -0.96 -12.18 -7.14
C VAL A 227 -0.99 -12.86 -5.77
N LEU A 228 -0.03 -13.75 -5.50
CA LEU A 228 0.12 -14.41 -4.21
C LEU A 228 0.27 -13.38 -3.09
N HIS A 229 1.17 -12.41 -3.25
CA HIS A 229 1.35 -11.35 -2.26
C HIS A 229 0.07 -10.50 -2.06
N GLY A 230 -0.65 -10.17 -3.14
CA GLY A 230 -1.93 -9.48 -3.08
C GLY A 230 -2.99 -10.26 -2.28
N CYS A 231 -3.11 -11.56 -2.55
CA CYS A 231 -3.98 -12.46 -1.79
C CYS A 231 -3.59 -12.51 -0.30
N LEU A 232 -2.29 -12.58 0.02
CA LEU A 232 -1.80 -12.58 1.40
C LEU A 232 -2.13 -11.26 2.12
N MET A 233 -2.11 -10.12 1.42
CA MET A 233 -2.45 -8.81 1.98
C MET A 233 -3.93 -8.69 2.39
N VAL A 234 -4.83 -9.36 1.69
CA VAL A 234 -6.29 -9.31 1.95
C VAL A 234 -6.77 -10.49 2.81
N SER A 235 -5.95 -11.53 2.95
CA SER A 235 -6.31 -12.74 3.70
C SER A 235 -6.48 -12.48 5.20
N LYS A 236 -7.67 -12.81 5.72
CA LYS A 236 -8.00 -12.77 7.16
C LYS A 236 -7.40 -13.93 7.96
N SER A 237 -6.84 -14.94 7.29
CA SER A 237 -6.40 -16.18 7.93
C SER A 237 -4.98 -16.11 8.49
N ILE A 238 -4.18 -15.10 8.14
CA ILE A 238 -2.81 -14.95 8.63
C ILE A 238 -2.80 -14.10 9.89
N LYS A 239 -2.61 -14.76 11.03
CA LYS A 239 -2.44 -14.15 12.35
C LYS A 239 -0.94 -14.16 12.68
N ILE A 240 -0.25 -13.04 12.54
CA ILE A 240 1.16 -12.93 12.96
C ILE A 240 1.18 -12.47 14.43
N PRO A 241 1.77 -13.26 15.35
CA PRO A 241 1.94 -12.86 16.74
C PRO A 241 2.97 -11.73 16.85
N LYS A 242 2.69 -10.71 17.68
CA LYS A 242 3.68 -9.66 18.00
C LYS A 242 4.80 -10.25 18.89
N PRO A 243 6.07 -9.88 18.68
CA PRO A 243 7.10 -10.05 19.70
C PRO A 243 6.85 -9.16 20.92
#